data_AF-A0A7X9FN50-F1
#
_entry.id   AF-A0A7X9FN50-F1
#
_cell.length_a   1.000
_cell.length_b   1.000
_cell.length_c   1.000
_cell.angle_alpha   90.00
_cell.angle_beta   90.00
_cell.angle_gamma   90.00
#
_symmetry.space_group_name_H-M   'P 1'
#
loop_
_entity.id
_entity.type
_entity.pdbx_description
1 polymer ?
#
loop_
_entity_poly.entity_id
_entity_poly.type
_entity_poly.pdbx_seq_one_letter_code
_entity_poly.pdbx_strand_id
1 'polypeptide(L)' 'MLDAMLAMKMDPFAGDVVKLKGSLEGWRLRVGRWRVLFAVDQENKAVAIAGLGPRGDIHK' A
#
# COMPACT_ATOMS: atom_id res chain seq x y z
N MET A 1 8.82 -4.39 -7.68
CA MET A 1 7.75 -3.37 -7.57
C MET A 1 6.56 -3.78 -8.43
N LEU A 2 6.75 -3.97 -9.73
CA LEU A 2 5.68 -4.43 -10.63
C LEU A 2 5.01 -5.73 -10.13
N ASP A 3 5.80 -6.72 -9.74
CA ASP A 3 5.28 -8.00 -9.21
C ASP A 3 4.42 -7.81 -7.96
N ALA A 4 4.79 -6.86 -7.10
CA ALA A 4 4.01 -6.54 -5.91
C ALA A 4 2.65 -5.93 -6.28
N MET A 5 2.60 -5.03 -7.26
CA MET A 5 1.33 -4.45 -7.73
C MET A 5 0.44 -5.50 -8.39
N LEU A 6 1.02 -6.47 -9.11
CA LEU A 6 0.26 -7.59 -9.67
C LEU A 6 -0.28 -8.50 -8.55
N ALA A 7 0.53 -8.79 -7.53
CA ALA A 7 0.11 -9.59 -6.38
C ALA A 7 -1.03 -8.93 -5.60
N MET A 8 -1.06 -7.59 -5.51
CA MET A 8 -2.14 -6.84 -4.84
C MET A 8 -3.51 -7.04 -5.50
N LYS A 9 -3.58 -7.45 -6.78
CA LYS A 9 -4.85 -7.81 -7.43
C LYS A 9 -5.47 -9.07 -6.84
N MET A 10 -4.63 -9.99 -6.35
CA MET A 10 -5.06 -11.25 -5.75
C MET A 10 -5.32 -11.06 -4.25
N ASP A 11 -4.35 -10.47 -3.55
CA ASP A 11 -4.47 -10.15 -2.14
C ASP A 11 -3.65 -8.87 -1.83
N PRO A 12 -4.31 -7.73 -1.58
CA PRO A 12 -3.63 -6.48 -1.26
C PRO A 12 -2.95 -6.49 0.12
N PHE A 13 -3.24 -7.49 0.97
CA PHE A 13 -2.67 -7.63 2.31
C PHE A 13 -1.50 -8.62 2.38
N ALA A 14 -1.11 -9.22 1.25
CA ALA A 14 0.03 -10.13 1.19
C ALA A 14 1.39 -9.41 1.42
N GLY A 15 2.26 -10.02 2.21
CA GLY A 15 3.63 -9.55 2.47
C GLY A 15 3.78 -8.65 3.70
N ASP A 16 4.75 -7.73 3.69
CA ASP A 16 5.01 -6.78 4.80
C ASP A 16 4.03 -5.61 4.72
N VAL A 17 2.77 -5.91 5.06
CA VAL A 17 1.66 -4.96 5.13
C VAL A 17 1.36 -4.64 6.58
N VAL A 18 1.29 -3.35 6.90
CA VAL A 18 0.88 -2.87 8.21
C VAL A 18 -0.20 -1.81 8.06
N LYS A 19 -1.19 -1.83 8.96
CA LYS A 19 -2.18 -0.75 9.04
C LYS A 19 -1.49 0.55 9.46
N LEU A 20 -1.87 1.66 8.83
CA LEU A 20 -1.42 2.99 9.26
C LEU A 20 -2.00 3.30 10.65
N LYS A 21 -1.29 4.12 11.42
CA LYS A 21 -1.65 4.50 12.79
C LYS A 21 -2.03 5.98 12.86
N GLY A 22 -2.79 6.35 13.88
CA GLY A 22 -3.19 7.73 14.12
C GLY A 22 -4.43 8.11 13.30
N SER A 23 -4.45 9.32 12.75
CA SER A 23 -5.52 9.84 11.89
C SER A 23 -5.45 9.38 10.43
N LEU A 24 -4.44 8.58 10.08
CA LEU A 24 -4.25 8.09 8.73
C LEU A 24 -5.02 6.78 8.51
N GLU A 25 -5.93 6.81 7.55
CA GLU A 25 -6.64 5.62 7.07
C GLU A 25 -5.80 4.86 6.05
N GLY A 26 -5.94 3.53 6.04
CA GLY A 26 -5.29 2.65 5.07
C GLY A 26 -4.10 1.84 5.60
N TRP A 27 -3.25 1.39 4.68
CA TRP A 27 -2.18 0.44 4.91
C TRP A 27 -0.89 0.83 4.19
N ARG A 28 0.22 0.29 4.67
CA ARG A 28 1.55 0.42 4.09
C ARG A 28 2.14 -0.94 3.75
N LEU A 29 2.32 -1.23 2.47
CA LEU A 29 3.12 -2.35 1.99
C LEU A 29 4.60 -1.92 1.84
N ARG A 30 5.53 -2.73 2.35
CA ARG A 30 6.97 -2.58 2.06
C ARG A 30 7.39 -3.53 0.94
N VAL A 31 7.99 -2.97 -0.11
CA VAL A 31 8.58 -3.73 -1.23
C VAL A 31 10.06 -3.37 -1.32
N GLY A 32 10.90 -4.09 -0.58
CA GLY A 32 12.32 -3.75 -0.43
C GLY A 32 12.51 -2.34 0.13
N ARG A 33 13.11 -1.44 -0.67
CA ARG A 33 13.35 -0.03 -0.28
C ARG A 33 12.14 0.88 -0.49
N TRP A 34 11.12 0.42 -1.20
CA TRP A 34 9.92 1.17 -1.56
C TRP A 34 8.77 0.93 -0.57
N ARG A 35 7.90 1.91 -0.46
CA ARG A 35 6.65 1.85 0.30
C ARG A 35 5.50 2.15 -0.65
N VAL A 36 4.38 1.48 -0.42
CA VAL A 36 3.11 1.74 -1.09
C VAL A 36 2.10 2.04 0.00
N LEU A 37 1.52 3.24 -0.03
CA LEU A 37 0.38 3.61 0.79
C LEU A 37 -0.89 3.32 -0.01
N PHE A 38 -1.81 2.57 0.57
CA PHE A 38 -3.03 2.19 -0.12
C PHE A 38 -4.23 2.05 0.81
N ALA A 39 -5.42 2.13 0.23
CA ALA A 39 -6.68 1.79 0.85
C ALA A 39 -7.40 0.73 0.01
N VAL A 40 -8.24 -0.09 0.66
CA VAL A 40 -9.08 -1.09 0.00
C VAL A 40 -10.52 -0.60 0.08
N ASP A 41 -11.11 -0.37 -1.07
CA ASP A 41 -12.54 -0.14 -1.23
C ASP A 41 -13.21 -1.49 -1.47
N GLN A 42 -13.89 -2.00 -0.45
CA GLN A 42 -14.56 -3.31 -0.52
C GLN A 42 -15.81 -3.27 -1.39
N GLU A 43 -16.50 -2.13 -1.46
CA GLU A 43 -17.73 -1.97 -2.24
C GLU A 43 -17.40 -2.03 -3.74
N ASN A 44 -16.38 -1.27 -4.15
CA ASN A 44 -15.94 -1.21 -5.55
C ASN A 44 -14.90 -2.29 -5.92
N LYS A 45 -14.52 -3.16 -4.98
CA LYS A 45 -13.45 -4.18 -5.14
C LYS A 45 -12.18 -3.57 -5.70
N ALA A 46 -11.80 -2.40 -5.19
CA ALA A 46 -10.70 -1.60 -5.71
C ALA A 46 -9.61 -1.38 -4.66
N VAL A 47 -8.38 -1.21 -5.13
CA VAL A 47 -7.24 -0.82 -4.31
C VAL A 47 -6.79 0.57 -4.77
N ALA A 48 -6.99 1.57 -3.91
CA ALA A 48 -6.57 2.93 -4.17
C ALA A 48 -5.13 3.15 -3.69
N ILE A 49 -4.22 3.49 -4.59
CA ILE A 49 -2.84 3.82 -4.24
C ILE A 49 -2.76 5.32 -3.93
N ALA A 50 -2.49 5.65 -2.67
CA ALA A 50 -2.38 7.03 -2.19
C ALA A 50 -0.96 7.59 -2.29
N GLY A 51 0.05 6.71 -2.35
CA GLY A 51 1.44 7.13 -2.47
C GLY A 51 2.39 5.97 -2.73
N LEU A 52 3.47 6.25 -3.46
CA LEU A 52 4.51 5.29 -3.81
C LEU A 52 5.86 5.98 -3.76
N GLY A 53 6.79 5.45 -2.96
CA GLY A 53 8.09 6.11 -2.80
C GLY A 53 9.08 5.45 -1.83
N PRO A 54 10.36 5.88 -1.85
CA PRO A 54 11.35 5.51 -0.84
C PRO A 54 11.08 6.15 0.54
N ARG A 55 11.89 5.82 1.56
CA ARG A 55 11.63 6.13 3.00
C ARG A 55 11.46 7.63 3.33
N GLY A 56 11.86 8.54 2.46
CA GLY A 56 11.83 9.98 2.70
C GLY A 56 10.87 10.80 1.85
N ASP A 57 10.33 10.24 0.75
CA ASP A 57 9.49 11.00 -0.19
C ASP A 57 8.01 10.77 0.00
N ILE A 58 7.61 9.68 0.65
CA ILE A 58 6.18 9.30 0.74
C ILE A 58 5.38 10.12 1.77
N HIS A 59 6.04 11.01 2.52
CA HIS A 59 5.41 11.90 3.51
C HIS A 59 5.68 13.39 3.22
N LYS A 60 6.15 13.74 2.01
CA LYS A 60 6.36 15.13 1.59
C LYS A 60 5.13 15.67 0.87
#